data_AF-A0A4Q7P1G9-F1
#
_entry.id   AF-A0A4Q7P1G9-F1
#
_cell.length_a   1.000
_cell.length_b   1.000
_cell.length_c   1.000
_cell.angle_alpha   90.00
_cell.angle_beta   90.00
_cell.angle_gamma   90.00
#
_symmetry.space_group_name_H-M   'P 1'
#
loop_
_entity.id
_entity.type
_entity.pdbx_description
1 polymer ?
#
loop_
_entity_poly.entity_id
_entity_poly.type
_entity_poly.pdbx_seq_one_letter_code
_entity_poly.pdbx_strand_id
1 'polypeptide(L)'
;MKHYVISLLALVLASTFNAEAKNVDPLWDQHEKKLSQEEIKEKGIDVMIHNIVAQIDDIDIRKMARSDIFETPFGYRWKMVNLHTGKVLIVKVDQDFNLISVRDRNNAKVSISSL
;
A
#
# COMPACT_ATOMS: atom_id res chain seq x y z
N MET A 1 30.69 -36.85 26.64
CA MET A 1 30.37 -36.64 25.21
C MET A 1 28.87 -36.79 24.92
N LYS A 2 27.97 -36.15 25.70
CA LYS A 2 26.51 -36.24 25.50
C LYS A 2 25.81 -34.86 25.42
N HIS A 3 26.51 -33.78 25.74
CA HIS A 3 25.96 -32.41 25.69
C HIS A 3 26.13 -31.73 24.32
N TYR A 4 27.01 -32.25 23.44
CA TYR A 4 27.21 -31.70 22.10
C TYR A 4 26.04 -31.99 21.15
N VAL A 5 25.33 -33.12 21.33
CA VAL A 5 24.21 -33.52 20.45
C VAL A 5 23.00 -32.61 20.64
N ILE A 6 22.75 -32.15 21.87
CA ILE A 6 21.64 -31.24 22.18
C ILE A 6 21.92 -29.84 21.60
N SER A 7 23.18 -29.40 21.65
CA SER A 7 23.57 -28.10 21.08
C SER A 7 23.51 -28.09 19.56
N LEU A 8 23.76 -29.22 18.89
CA LEU A 8 23.64 -29.32 17.43
C LEU A 8 22.18 -29.28 16.97
N LEU A 9 21.25 -29.87 17.74
CA LEU A 9 19.83 -29.88 17.43
C LEU A 9 19.18 -28.49 17.53
N ALA A 10 19.66 -27.65 18.46
CA ALA A 10 19.19 -26.28 18.63
C ALA A 10 19.60 -25.36 17.46
N LEU A 11 20.74 -25.62 16.83
CA LEU A 11 21.24 -24.81 15.70
C LEU A 11 20.45 -25.05 14.41
N VAL A 12 19.94 -26.28 14.21
CA VAL A 12 19.16 -26.65 13.02
C VAL A 12 17.76 -26.02 13.05
N LEU A 13 17.12 -25.93 14.22
CA LEU A 13 15.79 -25.32 14.36
C LEU A 13 15.80 -23.80 14.09
N ALA A 14 16.90 -23.10 14.42
CA ALA A 14 17.03 -21.66 14.16
C ALA A 14 17.12 -21.31 12.66
N SER A 15 17.55 -22.25 11.82
CA SER A 15 17.74 -22.00 10.37
C SER A 15 16.44 -22.06 9.54
N THR A 16 15.31 -22.45 10.15
CA THR A 16 14.01 -22.52 9.45
C THR A 16 13.17 -21.26 9.56
N PHE A 17 13.60 -20.27 10.35
CA PHE A 17 13.06 -18.90 10.28
C PHE A 17 13.72 -18.10 9.15
N ASN A 18 13.81 -18.69 7.96
CA ASN A 18 13.87 -17.88 6.75
C ASN A 18 12.49 -17.28 6.58
N ALA A 19 12.32 -16.08 7.14
CA ALA A 19 11.19 -15.23 6.85
C ALA A 19 11.22 -14.92 5.36
N GLU A 20 10.43 -15.68 4.62
CA GLU A 20 10.09 -15.35 3.25
C GLU A 20 9.31 -14.02 3.24
N ALA A 21 9.62 -13.23 2.21
CA ALA A 21 8.95 -12.01 1.77
C ALA A 21 9.20 -10.73 2.57
N LYS A 22 10.24 -10.01 2.11
CA LYS A 22 10.01 -8.63 1.66
C LYS A 22 10.99 -8.29 0.53
N ASN A 23 10.59 -8.64 -0.70
CA ASN A 23 11.11 -7.97 -1.89
C ASN A 23 10.54 -6.53 -1.85
N VAL A 24 11.17 -5.68 -1.04
CA VAL A 24 10.90 -4.25 -1.01
C VAL A 24 11.65 -3.71 -2.22
N ASP A 25 10.91 -3.25 -3.24
CA ASP A 25 11.49 -2.43 -4.31
C ASP A 25 12.32 -1.29 -3.64
N PRO A 26 13.67 -1.28 -3.73
CA PRO A 26 14.47 -0.45 -2.83
C PRO A 26 14.48 1.04 -3.18
N LEU A 27 13.91 1.46 -4.32
CA LEU A 27 14.18 2.78 -4.87
C LEU A 27 13.13 3.86 -4.60
N TRP A 28 11.92 3.50 -4.14
CA TRP A 28 10.82 4.48 -4.03
C TRP A 28 10.56 4.96 -2.60
N ASP A 29 10.99 4.23 -1.57
CA ASP A 29 10.67 4.53 -0.17
C ASP A 29 11.47 5.71 0.44
N GLN A 30 12.56 6.17 -0.19
CA GLN A 30 13.43 7.20 0.41
C GLN A 30 12.93 8.65 0.26
N HIS A 31 11.94 8.91 -0.61
CA HIS A 31 11.44 10.27 -0.87
C HIS A 31 9.96 10.46 -0.54
N GLU A 32 9.35 9.48 0.13
CA GLU A 32 7.93 9.55 0.44
C GLU A 32 7.71 10.13 1.84
N LYS A 33 7.00 11.26 1.91
CA LYS A 33 6.61 11.90 3.16
C LYS A 33 5.20 11.45 3.51
N LYS A 34 5.02 10.76 4.64
CA LYS A 34 3.70 10.53 5.21
C LYS A 34 3.08 11.86 5.62
N LEU A 35 1.88 12.16 5.12
CA LEU A 35 1.14 13.35 5.52
C LEU A 35 0.50 13.18 6.90
N SER A 36 0.51 14.26 7.68
CA SER A 36 -0.25 14.32 8.94
C SER A 36 -1.75 14.49 8.66
N GLN A 37 -2.59 14.22 9.67
CA GLN A 37 -4.03 14.41 9.54
C GLN A 37 -4.41 15.88 9.36
N GLU A 38 -3.65 16.79 9.97
CA GLU A 38 -3.81 18.23 9.83
C GLU A 38 -3.52 18.67 8.39
N GLU A 39 -2.40 18.20 7.80
CA GLU A 39 -2.06 18.49 6.40
C GLU A 39 -3.11 17.96 5.43
N ILE A 40 -3.61 16.74 5.67
CA ILE A 40 -4.68 16.12 4.87
C ILE A 40 -5.96 16.97 4.93
N LYS A 41 -6.32 17.45 6.12
CA LYS A 41 -7.52 18.26 6.35
C LYS A 41 -7.40 19.65 5.74
N GLU A 42 -6.29 20.35 5.98
CA GLU A 42 -6.03 21.70 5.46
C GLU A 42 -6.02 21.72 3.93
N LYS A 43 -5.44 20.70 3.31
CA LYS A 43 -5.38 20.54 1.85
C LYS A 43 -6.66 19.96 1.24
N GLY A 44 -7.66 19.58 2.04
CA GLY A 44 -8.93 19.01 1.55
C GLY A 44 -8.79 17.66 0.83
N ILE A 45 -7.73 16.91 1.12
CA ILE A 45 -7.34 15.71 0.38
C ILE A 45 -8.39 14.60 0.49
N ASP A 46 -9.08 14.50 1.64
CA ASP A 46 -10.13 13.51 1.85
C ASP A 46 -11.27 13.63 0.83
N VAL A 47 -11.66 14.86 0.48
CA VAL A 47 -12.73 15.12 -0.48
C VAL A 47 -12.28 14.70 -1.90
N MET A 48 -11.05 15.04 -2.26
CA MET A 48 -10.49 14.70 -3.57
C MET A 48 -10.36 13.19 -3.74
N ILE A 49 -9.85 12.50 -2.72
CA ILE A 49 -9.75 11.03 -2.72
C ILE A 49 -11.12 10.39 -2.89
N HIS A 50 -12.15 10.89 -2.19
CA HIS A 50 -13.50 10.37 -2.34
C HIS A 50 -13.98 10.45 -3.81
N ASN A 51 -13.77 11.60 -4.46
CA ASN A 51 -14.14 11.80 -5.86
C ASN A 51 -13.39 10.86 -6.80
N ILE A 52 -12.08 10.67 -6.58
CA ILE A 52 -11.25 9.77 -7.39
C ILE A 52 -11.69 8.32 -7.23
N VAL A 53 -11.90 7.85 -5.99
CA VAL A 53 -12.26 6.45 -5.74
C VAL A 53 -13.67 6.14 -6.27
N ALA A 54 -14.58 7.12 -6.27
CA ALA A 54 -15.91 6.97 -6.87
C ALA A 54 -15.87 6.71 -8.38
N GLN A 55 -14.78 7.05 -9.06
CA GLN A 55 -14.59 6.84 -10.50
C GLN A 55 -13.91 5.50 -10.84
N ILE A 56 -13.49 4.73 -9.84
CA ILE A 56 -12.85 3.43 -10.08
C ILE A 56 -13.94 2.36 -10.14
N ASP A 57 -14.03 1.71 -11.29
CA ASP A 57 -14.99 0.62 -11.52
C ASP A 57 -14.85 -0.49 -10.47
N ASP A 58 -15.98 -1.14 -10.17
CA ASP A 58 -16.03 -2.33 -9.31
C ASP A 58 -15.54 -2.07 -7.85
N ILE A 59 -15.51 -0.80 -7.42
CA ILE A 59 -15.27 -0.41 -6.02
C ILE A 59 -16.55 0.13 -5.38
N ASP A 60 -17.04 -0.56 -4.35
CA ASP A 60 -17.98 0.03 -3.39
C ASP A 60 -17.19 0.76 -2.31
N ILE A 61 -17.13 2.09 -2.37
CA ILE A 61 -16.40 2.95 -1.42
C ILE A 61 -16.75 2.62 0.04
N ARG A 62 -18.00 2.23 0.32
CA ARG A 62 -18.48 1.92 1.67
C ARG A 62 -17.82 0.68 2.26
N LYS A 63 -17.23 -0.16 1.40
CA LYS A 63 -16.50 -1.38 1.79
C LYS A 63 -14.99 -1.18 1.81
N MET A 64 -14.50 0.04 1.56
CA MET A 64 -13.07 0.32 1.47
C MET A 64 -12.57 1.01 2.74
N ALA A 65 -11.41 0.55 3.23
CA ALA A 65 -10.58 1.29 4.16
C ALA A 65 -9.38 1.90 3.43
N ARG A 66 -8.95 3.09 3.85
CA ARG A 66 -7.78 3.77 3.30
C ARG A 66 -6.59 3.64 4.24
N SER A 67 -5.39 3.50 3.69
CA SER A 67 -4.14 3.68 4.44
C SER A 67 -3.85 5.15 4.70
N ASP A 68 -2.70 5.40 5.33
CA ASP A 68 -2.07 6.71 5.30
C ASP A 68 -1.79 7.17 3.86
N ILE A 69 -1.75 8.49 3.68
CA ILE A 69 -1.41 9.14 2.42
C ILE A 69 0.07 9.55 2.48
N PHE A 70 0.76 9.25 1.38
CA PHE A 70 2.16 9.58 1.20
C PHE A 70 2.28 10.57 0.05
N GLU A 71 2.95 11.69 0.33
CA GLU A 71 3.42 12.62 -0.68
C GLU A 71 4.69 12.08 -1.31
N THR A 72 4.75 12.12 -2.63
CA THR A 72 5.84 11.63 -3.48
C THR A 72 6.32 12.79 -4.35
N PRO A 73 7.49 12.70 -4.99
CA PRO A 73 7.95 13.71 -5.94
C PRO A 73 6.97 13.99 -7.09
N PHE A 74 6.08 13.05 -7.40
CA PHE A 74 5.16 13.12 -8.53
C PHE A 74 3.71 13.43 -8.14
N GLY A 75 3.41 13.60 -6.85
CA GLY A 75 2.04 13.76 -6.35
C GLY A 75 1.78 12.89 -5.12
N TYR A 76 0.62 12.26 -5.03
CA TYR A 76 0.19 11.53 -3.84
C TYR A 76 -0.08 10.04 -4.10
N ARG A 77 0.16 9.22 -3.08
CA ARG A 77 -0.09 7.78 -3.10
C ARG A 77 -0.77 7.32 -1.82
N TRP A 78 -1.74 6.43 -1.96
CA TRP A 78 -2.32 5.69 -0.83
C TRP A 78 -2.76 4.30 -1.27
N LYS A 79 -3.11 3.47 -0.28
CA LYS A 79 -3.71 2.16 -0.50
C LYS A 79 -5.18 2.19 -0.09
N MET A 80 -6.00 1.52 -0.89
CA MET A 80 -7.40 1.22 -0.58
C MET A 80 -7.51 -0.30 -0.36
N VAL A 81 -8.16 -0.72 0.71
CA VAL A 81 -8.35 -2.13 1.05
C VAL A 81 -9.84 -2.41 1.14
N ASN A 82 -10.33 -3.34 0.33
CA ASN A 82 -11.69 -3.83 0.46
C ASN A 82 -11.78 -4.71 1.72
N LEU A 83 -12.58 -4.29 2.70
CA LEU A 83 -12.71 -4.96 4.00
C LEU A 83 -13.42 -6.31 3.91
N HIS A 84 -14.19 -6.54 2.85
CA HIS A 84 -14.92 -7.79 2.65
C HIS A 84 -14.07 -8.83 1.89
N THR A 85 -13.35 -8.40 0.85
CA THR A 85 -12.60 -9.32 -0.03
C THR A 85 -11.10 -9.34 0.25
N GLY A 86 -10.58 -8.38 1.03
CA GLY A 86 -9.15 -8.18 1.24
C GLY A 86 -8.40 -7.65 0.01
N LYS A 87 -9.11 -7.32 -1.08
CA LYS A 87 -8.51 -6.78 -2.30
C LYS A 87 -7.85 -5.43 -1.99
N VAL A 88 -6.55 -5.32 -2.29
CA VAL A 88 -5.77 -4.10 -2.08
C VAL A 88 -5.54 -3.42 -3.42
N LEU A 89 -5.76 -2.12 -3.44
CA LEU A 89 -5.48 -1.24 -4.56
C LEU A 89 -4.51 -0.16 -4.11
N ILE A 90 -3.55 0.15 -4.97
CA ILE A 90 -2.58 1.22 -4.80
C ILE A 90 -2.99 2.31 -5.78
N VAL A 91 -3.34 3.48 -5.25
CA VAL A 91 -3.76 4.63 -6.04
C VAL A 91 -2.64 5.65 -6.06
N LYS A 92 -2.35 6.19 -7.25
CA LYS A 92 -1.39 7.27 -7.47
C LYS A 92 -2.06 8.39 -8.23
N VAL A 93 -1.86 9.62 -7.76
CA VAL A 93 -2.33 10.85 -8.39
C VAL A 93 -1.20 11.86 -8.50
N ASP A 94 -1.35 12.83 -9.38
CA ASP A 94 -0.40 13.94 -9.48
C ASP A 94 -0.63 14.99 -8.38
N GLN A 95 0.11 16.10 -8.42
CA GLN A 95 -0.01 17.20 -7.46
C GLN A 95 -1.38 17.91 -7.54
N ASP A 96 -2.05 17.82 -8.69
CA ASP A 96 -3.37 18.40 -8.98
C ASP A 96 -4.50 17.37 -8.76
N PHE A 97 -4.19 16.21 -8.16
CA PHE A 97 -5.12 15.12 -7.89
C PHE A 97 -5.73 14.46 -9.14
N ASN A 98 -5.10 14.61 -10.31
CA ASN A 98 -5.47 13.81 -11.47
C ASN A 98 -4.97 12.37 -11.29
N LEU A 99 -5.80 11.40 -11.66
CA LEU A 99 -5.48 9.99 -11.51
C LEU A 99 -4.36 9.57 -12.46
N ILE A 100 -3.20 9.20 -11.91
CA ILE A 100 -2.08 8.65 -12.67
C ILE A 100 -2.27 7.15 -12.88
N SER A 101 -2.57 6.41 -11.81
CA SER A 101 -2.76 4.96 -11.91
C SER A 101 -3.50 4.37 -10.72
N VAL A 102 -4.23 3.29 -11.00
CA VAL A 102 -4.76 2.34 -10.00
C VAL A 102 -4.16 0.98 -10.30
N ARG A 103 -3.53 0.38 -9.30
CA ARG A 103 -2.86 -0.91 -9.40
C ARG A 103 -3.36 -1.86 -8.32
N ASP A 104 -3.45 -3.15 -8.60
CA ASP A 104 -3.72 -4.13 -7.55
C ASP A 104 -2.45 -4.49 -6.76
N ARG A 105 -2.59 -5.41 -5.79
CA ARG A 105 -1.44 -5.95 -5.02
C ARG A 105 -0.35 -6.61 -5.87
N ASN A 106 -0.68 -7.07 -7.07
CA ASN A 106 0.24 -7.70 -8.02
C ASN A 106 0.77 -6.70 -9.05
N ASN A 107 0.53 -5.39 -8.84
CA ASN A 107 0.89 -4.30 -9.74
C ASN A 107 0.20 -4.37 -11.13
N ALA A 108 -0.89 -5.12 -11.25
CA ALA A 108 -1.71 -5.15 -12.45
C ALA A 108 -2.54 -3.85 -12.55
N LYS A 109 -2.69 -3.31 -13.77
CA LYS A 109 -3.53 -2.13 -14.01
C LYS A 109 -5.00 -2.48 -13.77
N VAL A 110 -5.66 -1.68 -12.96
CA VAL A 110 -7.12 -1.78 -12.75
C VAL A 110 -7.82 -0.85 -13.73
N SER A 111 -8.87 -1.35 -14.36
CA SER A 111 -9.73 -0.55 -15.24
C SER A 111 -10.41 0.57 -14.46
N ILE A 112 -10.52 1.72 -15.09
CA ILE A 112 -11.22 2.88 -14.57
C ILE A 112 -12.28 3.25 -15.59
N SER A 113 -13.47 3.59 -15.13
CA SER A 113 -14.54 4.08 -15.99
C SER A 113 -14.06 5.40 -16.61
N SER A 114 -14.03 5.43 -17.95
CA SER A 114 -13.77 6.67 -18.69
C SER A 114 -15.03 7.52 -18.70
N LEU A 115 -14.87 8.82 -18.44
CA LEU A 115 -15.89 9.83 -18.74
C LEU A 115 -16.02 10.02 -20.25
#